data_AF-A0ABD0PXW0-F1
#
_entry.id   AF-A0ABD0PXW0-F1
#
_cell.length_a   1.000
_cell.length_b   1.000
_cell.length_c   1.000
_cell.angle_alpha   90.00
_cell.angle_beta   90.00
_cell.angle_gamma   90.00
#
_symmetry.space_group_name_H-M   'P 1'
#
loop_
_entity.id
_entity.type
_entity.pdbx_description
1 polymer ?
#
loop_
_entity_poly.entity_id
_entity_poly.type
_entity_poly.pdbx_seq_one_letter_code
_entity_poly.pdbx_strand_id
1 'polypeptide(L)' 'SAGHTHKRVTENLGVTYYVNERFTQDYSGVSLKQVESSVEDDYISNLRNNCWKEKQQ' A
#
# COMPACT_ATOMS: atom_id res chain seq x y z
N SER A 1 -18.11 5.45 9.67
CA SER A 1 -17.30 5.14 8.49
C SER A 1 -17.14 3.64 8.41
N ALA A 2 -17.56 2.98 7.33
CA ALA A 2 -17.12 1.61 7.09
C ALA A 2 -15.59 1.67 6.91
N GLY A 3 -14.84 1.17 7.88
CA GLY A 3 -13.39 1.33 7.93
C GLY A 3 -12.67 0.53 6.85
N HIS A 4 -11.39 0.85 6.64
CA HIS A 4 -10.49 0.00 5.88
C HIS A 4 -10.01 -1.13 6.80
N THR A 5 -10.76 -2.23 6.87
CA THR A 5 -10.52 -3.36 7.79
C THR A 5 -10.10 -4.63 7.07
N HIS A 6 -10.28 -4.72 5.75
CA HIS A 6 -9.95 -5.92 4.98
C HIS A 6 -8.48 -5.91 4.60
N LYS A 7 -7.71 -6.84 5.17
CA LYS A 7 -6.27 -6.99 4.89
C LYS A 7 -6.04 -7.51 3.47
N ARG A 8 -5.10 -6.91 2.77
CA ARG A 8 -4.54 -7.37 1.50
C ARG A 8 -3.01 -7.26 1.51
N VAL A 9 -2.38 -7.89 0.53
CA VAL A 9 -0.92 -7.93 0.36
C VAL A 9 -0.65 -7.68 -1.11
N THR A 10 0.24 -6.73 -1.43
CA THR A 10 0.63 -6.43 -2.81
C THR A 10 1.39 -7.60 -3.43
N GLU A 11 1.30 -7.77 -4.74
CA GLU A 11 1.89 -8.93 -5.43
C GLU A 11 3.42 -8.92 -5.43
N ASN A 12 4.05 -7.75 -5.57
CA ASN A 12 5.48 -7.66 -5.87
C ASN A 12 6.38 -7.61 -4.62
N LEU A 13 6.12 -6.68 -3.70
CA LEU A 13 6.91 -6.52 -2.46
C LEU A 13 6.23 -7.13 -1.22
N GLY A 14 5.02 -7.65 -1.34
CA GLY A 14 4.31 -8.25 -0.22
C GLY A 14 3.90 -7.23 0.86
N VAL A 15 3.66 -5.97 0.48
CA VAL A 15 3.31 -4.92 1.43
C VAL A 15 1.86 -5.10 1.88
N THR A 16 1.65 -5.13 3.20
CA THR A 16 0.31 -5.23 3.77
C THR A 16 -0.41 -3.87 3.70
N TYR A 17 -1.64 -3.88 3.20
CA TYR A 17 -2.52 -2.71 3.17
C TYR A 17 -3.95 -3.12 3.52
N TYR A 18 -4.79 -2.14 3.90
CA TYR A 18 -6.16 -2.39 4.32
C TYR A 18 -7.13 -1.64 3.41
N VAL A 19 -8.21 -2.32 3.04
CA VAL A 19 -9.21 -1.81 2.11
C VAL A 19 -10.62 -1.92 2.69
N ASN A 20 -11.58 -1.27 2.06
CA ASN A 20 -12.99 -1.41 2.39
C ASN A 20 -13.58 -2.67 1.71
N GLU A 21 -14.80 -3.04 2.09
CA GLU A 21 -15.49 -4.24 1.58
C GLU A 21 -15.71 -4.24 0.05
N ARG A 22 -15.89 -3.06 -0.57
CA ARG A 22 -16.19 -2.92 -2.00
C ARG A 22 -14.96 -2.84 -2.88
N PHE A 23 -13.76 -2.86 -2.30
CA PHE A 23 -12.51 -2.65 -3.03
C PHE A 23 -12.34 -3.58 -4.24
N THR A 24 -12.72 -4.85 -4.12
CA THR A 24 -12.60 -5.81 -5.23
C THR A 24 -13.63 -5.59 -6.35
N GLN A 25 -14.69 -4.83 -6.09
CA GLN A 25 -15.65 -4.39 -7.10
C GLN A 25 -15.12 -3.15 -7.83
N ASP A 26 -14.47 -2.24 -7.10
CA ASP A 26 -13.97 -0.97 -7.63
C ASP A 26 -12.62 -1.11 -8.35
N TYR A 27 -11.78 -2.05 -7.94
CA TYR A 27 -10.41 -2.24 -8.44
C TYR A 27 -10.16 -3.67 -8.91
N SER A 28 -9.80 -3.81 -10.19
CA SER A 28 -9.46 -5.09 -10.81
C SER A 28 -8.49 -4.90 -11.97
N GLY A 29 -7.75 -5.96 -12.33
CA GLY A 29 -6.82 -5.93 -13.46
C GLY A 29 -5.81 -4.79 -13.36
N VAL A 30 -5.83 -3.87 -14.33
CA VAL A 30 -4.88 -2.75 -14.41
C VAL A 30 -5.04 -1.76 -13.26
N SER A 31 -6.28 -1.44 -12.84
CA SER A 31 -6.48 -0.47 -11.75
C SER A 31 -6.02 -1.03 -10.40
N LEU A 32 -6.17 -2.34 -10.19
CA LEU A 32 -5.60 -3.01 -9.01
C LEU A 32 -4.07 -2.92 -9.00
N LYS A 33 -3.42 -3.22 -10.14
CA LYS A 33 -1.95 -3.11 -10.26
C LYS A 33 -1.44 -1.69 -10.00
N GLN A 34 -2.17 -0.68 -10.44
CA GLN A 34 -1.82 0.72 -10.16
C GLN A 34 -1.91 1.04 -8.66
N VAL A 35 -2.95 0.58 -7.98
CA VAL A 35 -3.08 0.75 -6.53
C VAL A 35 -1.94 0.05 -5.80
N GLU A 36 -1.65 -1.20 -6.16
CA GLU A 36 -0.57 -1.97 -5.52
C GLU A 36 0.81 -1.31 -5.75
N SER A 37 1.08 -0.82 -6.96
CA SER A 37 2.31 -0.05 -7.24
C SER A 37 2.41 1.20 -6.36
N SER A 38 1.33 1.97 -6.22
CA SER A 38 1.31 3.16 -5.37
C SER A 38 1.58 2.82 -3.90
N VAL A 39 1.00 1.74 -3.39
CA VAL A 39 1.22 1.27 -2.01
C VAL A 39 2.70 0.92 -1.80
N GLU A 40 3.33 0.25 -2.77
CA GLU A 40 4.74 -0.12 -2.70
C GLU A 40 5.67 1.08 -2.80
N ASP A 41 5.38 2.03 -3.69
CA ASP A 41 6.16 3.26 -3.83
C ASP A 41 6.13 4.11 -2.55
N ASP A 42 4.96 4.23 -1.93
CA ASP A 42 4.79 4.94 -0.65
C ASP A 42 5.54 4.22 0.48
N TYR A 43 5.48 2.88 0.52
CA TYR A 43 6.19 2.07 1.49
C TYR A 43 7.71 2.29 1.42
N ILE A 44 8.28 2.20 0.21
CA ILE A 44 9.72 2.42 -0.01
C ILE A 44 10.11 3.87 0.30
N SER A 45 9.28 4.84 -0.09
CA SER A 45 9.52 6.26 0.19
C SER A 45 9.53 6.54 1.70
N ASN A 46 8.59 5.95 2.45
CA ASN A 46 8.55 6.06 3.90
C ASN A 46 9.79 5.44 4.56
N LEU A 47 10.20 4.25 4.13
CA LEU A 47 11.44 3.62 4.62
C LEU A 47 12.66 4.50 4.38
N ARG A 48 12.84 5.01 3.16
CA ARG A 48 13.96 5.91 2.83
C ARG A 48 13.96 7.17 3.68
N ASN A 49 12.80 7.77 3.89
CA ASN A 49 12.65 8.96 4.72
C ASN A 49 13.00 8.67 6.18
N ASN A 50 12.60 7.52 6.71
CA ASN A 50 12.94 7.13 8.09
C ASN A 50 14.44 6.88 8.25
N CYS A 51 15.08 6.16 7.33
CA CYS A 51 16.55 5.97 7.34
C CYS A 51 17.30 7.31 7.27
N TRP A 52 16.83 8.25 6.46
CA TRP A 52 17.43 9.58 6.36
C TRP A 52 17.28 10.41 7.64
N LYS A 53 16.17 10.26 8.37
CA LYS A 53 15.97 10.90 9.67
C LYS A 53 16.91 10.31 10.73
N GLU A 54 17.06 8.98 10.76
CA GLU A 54 17.97 8.30 11.69
C GLU A 54 19.43 8.68 11.46
N LYS A 55 19.88 8.80 10.19
CA LYS A 55 21.26 9.21 9.86
C LYS A 55 21.62 10.62 10.35
N GLN A 56 20.63 11.51 10.46
CA GLN A 56 20.85 12.91 10.86
C GLN A 56 20.80 13.12 12.39
N GLN A 57 20.50 12.08 13.16
CA GLN A 57 20.55 12.06 14.62
C GLN A 57 21.94 11.62 15.10
#